data_AF-A0A9E1P0H6-F1
#
_entry.id   AF-A0A9E1P0H6-F1
#
_cell.length_a   1.000
_cell.length_b   1.000
_cell.length_c   1.000
_cell.angle_alpha   90.00
_cell.angle_beta   90.00
_cell.angle_gamma   90.00
#
_symmetry.space_group_name_H-M   'P 1'
#
loop_
_entity.id
_entity.type
_entity.pdbx_description
1 polymer ?
#
loop_
_entity_poly.entity_id
_entity_poly.type
_entity_poly.pdbx_seq_one_letter_code
_entity_poly.pdbx_strand_id
1 'polypeptide(L)'
;MKKILLYTVSAIALILLGIFIADTRVANIAQSAVKATTSRVIEVIADAASVDTRSLVLAENPALLKRIAQGGAFGGDFSRPAAMNMFGRTPEAIADVRAKTRVIEVGPRSYLIRMPIVNAAFFDTDEGIVLVDTGMGPAGPAVLEAIRSVSEKPIHTIIYTHGHVDHAYGTWAILEAGETPQIIAQERVLDRFNRYLRIPGSLAKYMSQPEQQLPHEKTDLVWPTRTFSNRLELEIGGELFVLQHHRGETDDQLY
;
A
#
# COMPACT_ATOMS: atom_id res chain seq x y z
N MET A 1 37.08 -35.33 -5.26
CA MET A 1 37.19 -34.85 -3.86
C MET A 1 38.27 -33.77 -3.66
N LYS A 2 39.54 -33.98 -4.04
CA LYS A 2 40.61 -32.96 -3.86
C LYS A 2 40.34 -31.59 -4.52
N LYS A 3 39.74 -31.57 -5.73
CA LYS A 3 39.38 -30.31 -6.42
C LYS A 3 38.27 -29.54 -5.70
N ILE A 4 37.28 -30.24 -5.14
CA ILE A 4 36.16 -29.63 -4.42
C ILE A 4 36.66 -28.96 -3.14
N LEU A 5 37.53 -29.63 -2.38
CA LEU A 5 38.14 -29.06 -1.18
C LEU A 5 38.97 -27.81 -1.50
N LEU A 6 39.70 -27.81 -2.62
CA LEU A 6 40.49 -26.67 -3.08
C LEU A 6 39.60 -25.47 -3.43
N TYR A 7 38.46 -25.69 -4.09
CA TYR A 7 37.50 -24.63 -4.40
C TYR A 7 36.82 -24.08 -3.15
N THR A 8 36.47 -24.94 -2.19
CA THR A 8 35.85 -24.51 -0.91
C THR A 8 36.82 -23.67 -0.08
N VAL A 9 38.09 -24.07 0.02
CA VAL A 9 39.12 -23.30 0.75
C VAL A 9 39.39 -21.95 0.07
N SER A 10 39.41 -21.92 -1.26
CA SER A 10 39.59 -20.67 -2.03
C SER A 10 38.41 -19.71 -1.85
N ALA A 11 37.17 -20.23 -1.81
CA ALA A 11 35.98 -19.43 -1.56
C ALA A 11 35.97 -18.84 -0.14
N ILE A 12 36.35 -19.62 0.88
CA ILE A 12 36.43 -19.14 2.27
C ILE A 12 37.51 -18.05 2.42
N ALA A 13 38.66 -18.22 1.77
CA ALA A 13 39.73 -17.22 1.79
C ALA A 13 39.30 -15.88 1.14
N LEU A 14 38.55 -15.93 0.03
CA LEU A 14 38.02 -14.74 -0.64
C LEU A 14 36.94 -14.04 0.19
N ILE A 15 36.09 -14.79 0.90
CA ILE A 15 35.08 -14.24 1.81
C ILE A 15 35.75 -13.54 3.00
N LEU A 16 36.75 -14.16 3.62
CA LEU A 16 37.50 -13.58 4.74
C LEU A 16 38.28 -12.33 4.30
N LEU A 17 38.85 -12.33 3.10
CA LEU A 17 39.50 -11.16 2.51
C LEU A 17 38.50 -10.03 2.23
N GLY A 18 37.29 -10.36 1.77
CA GLY A 18 36.20 -9.39 1.55
C GLY A 18 35.72 -8.70 2.83
N ILE A 19 35.70 -9.43 3.96
CA ILE A 19 35.35 -8.87 5.29
C ILE A 19 36.41 -7.85 5.75
N PHE A 20 37.69 -8.07 5.46
CA PHE A 20 38.78 -7.17 5.88
C PHE A 20 38.90 -5.90 5.02
N ILE A 21 38.35 -5.87 3.82
CA ILE A 21 38.50 -4.76 2.86
C ILE A 21 37.22 -3.89 2.81
N ALA A 22 36.15 -4.30 3.52
CA ALA A 22 34.76 -3.84 3.39
C ALA A 22 34.53 -2.31 3.43
N ASP A 23 35.39 -1.53 4.09
CA ASP A 23 35.24 -0.07 4.21
C ASP A 23 36.13 0.74 3.24
N THR A 24 36.73 0.09 2.24
CA THR A 24 37.55 0.79 1.24
C THR A 24 36.79 1.03 -0.06
N ARG A 25 37.19 2.05 -0.82
CA ARG A 25 36.73 2.28 -2.21
C ARG A 25 36.85 1.02 -3.08
N VAL A 26 37.80 0.14 -2.77
CA VAL A 26 38.04 -1.13 -3.45
C VAL A 26 36.92 -2.14 -3.15
N ALA A 27 36.38 -2.18 -1.93
CA ALA A 27 35.23 -3.04 -1.60
C ALA A 27 33.94 -2.61 -2.31
N ASN A 28 33.71 -1.30 -2.51
CA ASN A 28 32.57 -0.83 -3.29
C ASN A 28 32.70 -1.19 -4.77
N ILE A 29 33.89 -1.07 -5.34
CA ILE A 29 34.17 -1.50 -6.72
C ILE A 29 34.05 -3.03 -6.84
N ALA A 30 34.55 -3.78 -5.85
CA ALA A 30 34.44 -5.24 -5.79
C ALA A 30 32.98 -5.69 -5.63
N GLN A 31 32.17 -5.06 -4.77
CA GLN A 31 30.74 -5.33 -4.66
C GLN A 31 29.99 -4.98 -5.96
N SER A 32 30.31 -3.86 -6.60
CA SER A 32 29.70 -3.48 -7.88
C SER A 32 30.07 -4.46 -8.98
N ALA A 33 31.33 -4.90 -9.03
CA ALA A 33 31.81 -5.92 -9.95
C ALA A 33 31.20 -7.30 -9.66
N VAL A 34 31.06 -7.69 -8.39
CA VAL A 34 30.39 -8.92 -7.97
C VAL A 34 28.90 -8.87 -8.31
N LYS A 35 28.23 -7.73 -8.14
CA LYS A 35 26.82 -7.56 -8.51
C LYS A 35 26.64 -7.64 -10.03
N ALA A 36 27.49 -6.96 -10.80
CA ALA A 36 27.49 -7.03 -12.26
C ALA A 36 27.84 -8.43 -12.80
N THR A 37 28.77 -9.13 -12.13
CA THR A 37 29.15 -10.50 -12.48
C THR A 37 28.03 -11.47 -12.12
N THR A 38 27.39 -11.30 -10.96
CA THR A 38 26.22 -12.09 -10.55
C THR A 38 25.07 -11.91 -11.53
N SER A 39 24.75 -10.68 -11.94
CA SER A 39 23.72 -10.42 -12.97
C SER A 39 24.06 -11.07 -14.31
N ARG A 40 25.30 -10.97 -14.78
CA ARG A 40 25.73 -11.63 -16.03
C ARG A 40 25.72 -13.16 -15.95
N VAL A 41 26.10 -13.73 -14.80
CA VAL A 41 26.03 -15.17 -14.57
C VAL A 41 24.58 -15.63 -14.52
N ILE A 42 23.68 -14.85 -13.93
CA ILE A 42 22.24 -15.10 -13.91
C ILE A 42 21.66 -15.04 -15.33
N GLU A 43 22.00 -14.03 -16.14
CA GLU A 43 21.59 -13.93 -17.56
C GLU A 43 22.09 -15.14 -18.38
N VAL A 44 23.36 -15.51 -18.25
CA VAL A 44 23.95 -16.62 -19.00
C VAL A 44 23.32 -17.96 -18.58
N ILE A 45 23.04 -18.16 -17.29
CA ILE A 45 22.33 -19.34 -16.80
C ILE A 45 20.86 -19.32 -17.25
N ALA A 46 20.24 -18.15 -17.33
CA ALA A 46 18.86 -17.98 -17.80
C ALA A 46 18.67 -18.42 -19.25
N ASP A 47 19.54 -17.90 -20.13
CA ASP A 47 19.57 -18.22 -21.55
C ASP A 47 19.89 -19.70 -21.78
N ALA A 48 20.79 -20.27 -20.97
CA ALA A 48 21.18 -21.67 -21.09
C ALA A 48 20.13 -22.66 -20.57
N ALA A 49 19.26 -22.27 -19.64
CA ALA A 49 18.33 -23.18 -18.95
C ALA A 49 16.84 -22.85 -19.18
N SER A 50 16.49 -21.99 -20.15
CA SER A 50 15.10 -21.56 -20.40
C SER A 50 14.40 -21.10 -19.11
N VAL A 51 15.17 -20.45 -18.23
CA VAL A 51 14.69 -20.10 -16.89
C VAL A 51 13.65 -19.01 -17.04
N ASP A 52 12.44 -19.27 -16.52
CA ASP A 52 11.33 -18.32 -16.52
C ASP A 52 11.83 -16.96 -16.01
N THR A 53 11.54 -15.88 -16.76
CA THR A 53 11.93 -14.51 -16.42
C THR A 53 11.55 -14.16 -14.97
N ARG A 54 10.48 -14.76 -14.43
CA ARG A 54 10.09 -14.62 -13.02
C ARG A 54 11.16 -15.13 -12.06
N SER A 55 11.78 -16.27 -12.34
CA SER A 55 12.84 -16.84 -11.50
C SER A 55 14.09 -15.95 -11.48
N LEU A 56 14.39 -15.25 -12.57
CA LEU A 56 15.49 -14.28 -12.64
C LEU A 56 15.20 -13.04 -11.81
N VAL A 57 14.01 -12.47 -11.96
CA VAL A 57 13.57 -11.31 -11.16
C VAL A 57 13.64 -11.63 -9.67
N LEU A 58 13.22 -12.84 -9.27
CA LEU A 58 13.30 -13.28 -7.87
C LEU A 58 14.74 -13.50 -7.39
N ALA A 59 15.63 -14.03 -8.25
CA ALA A 59 17.05 -14.21 -7.93
C ALA A 59 17.77 -12.86 -7.77
N GLU A 60 17.45 -11.88 -8.62
CA GLU A 60 18.01 -10.53 -8.55
C GLU A 60 17.45 -9.72 -7.37
N ASN A 61 16.25 -10.05 -6.90
CA ASN A 61 15.54 -9.32 -5.86
C ASN A 61 15.12 -10.25 -4.71
N PRO A 62 16.05 -10.80 -3.91
CA PRO A 62 15.72 -11.75 -2.84
C PRO A 62 14.82 -11.16 -1.75
N ALA A 63 14.77 -9.83 -1.62
CA ALA A 63 13.81 -9.15 -0.75
C ALA A 63 12.35 -9.35 -1.22
N LEU A 64 12.09 -9.52 -2.52
CA LEU A 64 10.76 -9.82 -3.04
C LEU A 64 10.27 -11.17 -2.53
N LEU A 65 11.13 -12.18 -2.42
CA LEU A 65 10.76 -13.48 -1.84
C LEU A 65 10.30 -13.33 -0.39
N LYS A 66 11.01 -12.52 0.42
CA LYS A 66 10.58 -12.23 1.80
C LYS A 66 9.23 -11.51 1.84
N ARG A 67 8.94 -10.64 0.87
CA ARG A 67 7.65 -9.92 0.78
C ARG A 67 6.52 -10.81 0.27
N ILE A 68 6.77 -11.66 -0.73
CA ILE A 68 5.81 -12.65 -1.22
C ILE A 68 5.48 -13.66 -0.12
N ALA A 69 6.51 -14.12 0.61
CA ALA A 69 6.36 -15.05 1.73
C ALA A 69 5.64 -14.44 2.95
N GLN A 70 5.57 -13.10 3.06
CA GLN A 70 4.74 -12.43 4.06
C GLN A 70 3.24 -12.59 3.77
N GLY A 71 2.86 -13.09 2.60
CA GLY A 71 1.49 -13.47 2.26
C GLY A 71 0.55 -12.30 1.96
N GLY A 72 -0.61 -12.69 1.41
CA GLY A 72 -1.81 -11.90 1.13
C GLY A 72 -1.66 -10.63 0.28
N ALA A 73 -2.76 -9.88 0.18
CA ALA A 73 -2.86 -8.73 -0.71
C ALA A 73 -2.13 -7.53 -0.08
N PHE A 74 -1.09 -7.04 -0.74
CA PHE A 74 -0.27 -5.91 -0.29
C PHE A 74 0.34 -6.10 1.11
N GLY A 75 0.70 -7.34 1.46
CA GLY A 75 1.45 -7.74 2.66
C GLY A 75 0.64 -7.83 3.96
N GLY A 76 -0.69 -7.80 3.88
CA GLY A 76 -1.62 -8.17 4.96
C GLY A 76 -2.21 -9.57 4.73
N ASP A 77 -2.93 -10.12 5.70
CA ASP A 77 -3.59 -11.43 5.55
C ASP A 77 -4.81 -11.30 4.65
N PHE A 78 -4.95 -12.13 3.62
CA PHE A 78 -6.06 -12.01 2.66
C PHE A 78 -7.44 -12.22 3.33
N SER A 79 -8.42 -11.39 2.96
CA SER A 79 -9.81 -11.49 3.41
C SER A 79 -10.75 -11.78 2.24
N ARG A 80 -11.26 -13.02 2.17
CA ARG A 80 -12.30 -13.39 1.22
C ARG A 80 -13.64 -12.69 1.53
N PRO A 81 -14.12 -12.59 2.79
CA PRO A 81 -15.34 -11.86 3.10
C PRO A 81 -15.29 -10.41 2.62
N ALA A 82 -14.17 -9.71 2.82
CA ALA A 82 -14.02 -8.34 2.37
C ALA A 82 -13.93 -8.23 0.83
N ALA A 83 -13.17 -9.12 0.18
CA ALA A 83 -13.05 -9.14 -1.28
C ALA A 83 -14.39 -9.40 -2.00
N MET A 84 -15.31 -10.15 -1.37
CA MET A 84 -16.65 -10.40 -1.92
C MET A 84 -17.68 -9.32 -1.56
N ASN A 85 -17.32 -8.35 -0.70
CA ASN A 85 -18.21 -7.31 -0.19
C ASN A 85 -17.51 -5.94 -0.13
N MET A 86 -16.78 -5.56 -1.19
CA MET A 86 -15.92 -4.38 -1.20
C MET A 86 -16.68 -3.08 -0.93
N PHE A 87 -17.92 -2.99 -1.42
CA PHE A 87 -18.80 -1.82 -1.25
C PHE A 87 -19.69 -1.95 -0.01
N GLY A 88 -19.88 -3.17 0.50
CA GLY A 88 -20.83 -3.48 1.56
C GLY A 88 -20.32 -3.15 2.96
N ARG A 89 -21.24 -3.19 3.93
CA ARG A 89 -20.97 -3.02 5.36
C ARG A 89 -21.40 -4.26 6.15
N THR A 90 -21.19 -5.45 5.58
CA THR A 90 -21.67 -6.70 6.17
C THR A 90 -20.93 -7.00 7.48
N PRO A 91 -21.61 -7.44 8.56
CA PRO A 91 -20.95 -7.73 9.84
C PRO A 91 -19.80 -8.73 9.74
N GLU A 92 -19.94 -9.76 8.91
CA GLU A 92 -18.89 -10.77 8.67
C GLU A 92 -17.63 -10.14 8.07
N ALA A 93 -17.75 -9.38 6.98
CA ALA A 93 -16.60 -8.71 6.37
C ALA A 93 -15.97 -7.68 7.30
N ILE A 94 -16.76 -6.91 8.06
CA ILE A 94 -16.25 -5.94 9.04
C ILE A 94 -15.45 -6.65 10.13
N ALA A 95 -15.99 -7.72 10.71
CA ALA A 95 -15.32 -8.50 11.74
C ALA A 95 -14.01 -9.11 11.23
N ASP A 96 -14.02 -9.63 9.99
CA ASP A 96 -12.86 -10.24 9.37
C ASP A 96 -11.75 -9.22 9.07
N VAL A 97 -12.10 -8.02 8.58
CA VAL A 97 -11.14 -6.93 8.38
C VAL A 97 -10.56 -6.47 9.71
N ARG A 98 -11.40 -6.21 10.72
CA ARG A 98 -10.94 -5.84 12.08
C ARG A 98 -9.93 -6.84 12.63
N ALA A 99 -10.23 -8.14 12.56
CA ALA A 99 -9.37 -9.19 13.10
C ALA A 99 -8.00 -9.29 12.41
N LYS A 100 -7.88 -8.79 11.17
CA LYS A 100 -6.67 -8.87 10.35
C LYS A 100 -5.96 -7.52 10.18
N THR A 101 -6.55 -6.43 10.66
CA THR A 101 -5.96 -5.09 10.61
C THR A 101 -4.95 -4.93 11.75
N ARG A 102 -3.79 -4.35 11.42
CA ARG A 102 -2.74 -4.03 12.40
C ARG A 102 -2.10 -2.69 12.11
N VAL A 103 -1.74 -1.97 13.17
CA VAL A 103 -1.02 -0.69 13.08
C VAL A 103 0.47 -0.94 13.23
N ILE A 104 1.25 -0.30 12.37
CA ILE A 104 2.71 -0.39 12.37
C ILE A 104 3.27 1.02 12.37
N GLU A 105 3.98 1.41 13.42
CA GLU A 105 4.76 2.65 13.40
C GLU A 105 5.94 2.48 12.43
N VAL A 106 6.02 3.35 11.42
CA VAL A 106 7.06 3.32 10.37
C VAL A 106 8.08 4.46 10.51
N GLY A 107 7.79 5.42 11.39
CA GLY A 107 8.63 6.54 11.74
C GLY A 107 7.94 7.34 12.86
N PRO A 108 8.62 8.35 13.45
CA PRO A 108 8.02 9.16 14.50
C PRO A 108 6.65 9.69 14.09
N ARG A 109 5.63 9.37 14.88
CA ARG A 109 4.24 9.85 14.68
C ARG A 109 3.63 9.47 13.32
N SER A 110 4.21 8.47 12.64
CA SER A 110 3.84 8.04 11.29
C SER A 110 3.50 6.55 11.29
N TYR A 111 2.26 6.23 10.93
CA TYR A 111 1.71 4.90 11.14
C TYR A 111 1.11 4.33 9.85
N LEU A 112 1.44 3.08 9.57
CA LEU A 112 0.81 2.29 8.51
C LEU A 112 -0.29 1.43 9.11
N ILE A 113 -1.51 1.55 8.59
CA ILE A 113 -2.61 0.63 8.84
C ILE A 113 -2.53 -0.47 7.79
N ARG A 114 -2.03 -1.64 8.21
CA ARG A 114 -1.95 -2.83 7.37
C ARG A 114 -3.28 -3.56 7.41
N MET A 115 -3.98 -3.63 6.27
CA MET A 115 -5.27 -4.31 6.16
C MET A 115 -5.21 -5.47 5.13
N PRO A 116 -6.26 -6.30 5.04
CA PRO A 116 -6.26 -7.51 4.20
C PRO A 116 -6.15 -7.36 2.69
N ILE A 117 -6.49 -6.20 2.13
CA ILE A 117 -6.64 -5.97 0.67
C ILE A 117 -5.92 -4.71 0.21
N VAL A 118 -5.89 -3.67 1.04
CA VAL A 118 -5.32 -2.35 0.76
C VAL A 118 -4.71 -1.83 2.05
N ASN A 119 -3.90 -0.77 1.99
CA ASN A 119 -3.36 -0.14 3.19
C ASN A 119 -3.84 1.31 3.29
N ALA A 120 -3.87 1.81 4.51
CA ALA A 120 -4.02 3.23 4.80
C ALA A 120 -2.81 3.67 5.63
N ALA A 121 -2.59 4.97 5.73
CA ALA A 121 -1.58 5.52 6.62
C ALA A 121 -2.16 6.70 7.39
N PHE A 122 -1.69 6.94 8.61
CA PHE A 122 -2.04 8.16 9.33
C PHE A 122 -0.83 8.77 10.02
N PHE A 123 -0.92 10.08 10.16
CA PHE A 123 0.11 10.92 10.76
C PHE A 123 -0.52 11.66 11.93
N ASP A 124 0.05 11.48 13.12
CA ASP A 124 -0.35 12.22 14.30
C ASP A 124 0.35 13.58 14.26
N THR A 125 -0.36 14.65 13.90
CA THR A 125 0.18 16.03 13.88
C THR A 125 -0.27 16.81 15.11
N ASP A 126 0.26 18.02 15.32
CA ASP A 126 -0.13 18.85 16.46
C ASP A 126 -1.57 19.39 16.36
N GLU A 127 -2.12 19.49 15.15
CA GLU A 127 -3.50 19.97 14.90
C GLU A 127 -4.53 18.83 14.78
N GLY A 128 -4.08 17.59 14.65
CA GLY A 128 -4.94 16.41 14.58
C GLY A 128 -4.40 15.32 13.66
N ILE A 129 -5.22 14.30 13.42
CA ILE A 129 -4.83 13.18 12.56
C ILE A 129 -5.01 13.56 11.09
N VAL A 130 -3.95 13.35 10.29
CA VAL A 130 -4.03 13.33 8.83
C VAL A 130 -4.06 11.87 8.39
N LEU A 131 -5.18 11.43 7.83
CA LEU A 131 -5.42 10.08 7.35
C LEU A 131 -5.30 10.04 5.82
N VAL A 132 -4.56 9.08 5.30
CA VAL A 132 -4.41 8.80 3.87
C VAL A 132 -5.11 7.47 3.59
N ASP A 133 -6.20 7.56 2.84
CA ASP A 133 -7.16 6.50 2.51
C ASP A 133 -7.88 5.88 3.72
N THR A 134 -9.04 5.28 3.46
CA THR A 134 -9.95 4.70 4.46
C THR A 134 -10.34 3.25 4.17
N GLY A 135 -9.78 2.65 3.12
CA GLY A 135 -10.08 1.27 2.78
C GLY A 135 -11.43 1.08 2.08
N MET A 136 -11.82 -0.18 1.96
CA MET A 136 -13.13 -0.62 1.46
C MET A 136 -14.27 -0.32 2.45
N GLY A 137 -15.52 -0.50 2.01
CA GLY A 137 -16.72 -0.39 2.87
C GLY A 137 -16.60 -1.09 4.23
N PRO A 138 -16.18 -2.37 4.33
CA PRO A 138 -16.04 -3.05 5.62
C PRO A 138 -14.82 -2.62 6.45
N ALA A 139 -13.88 -1.85 5.89
CA ALA A 139 -12.64 -1.48 6.56
C ALA A 139 -12.78 -0.29 7.51
N GLY A 140 -13.78 0.58 7.29
CA GLY A 140 -13.96 1.83 8.03
C GLY A 140 -13.82 1.70 9.55
N PRO A 141 -14.55 0.78 10.21
CA PRO A 141 -14.44 0.63 11.66
C PRO A 141 -13.04 0.20 12.14
N ALA A 142 -12.36 -0.67 11.38
CA ALA A 142 -10.99 -1.08 11.69
C ALA A 142 -9.99 0.06 11.53
N VAL A 143 -10.20 0.95 10.56
CA VAL A 143 -9.38 2.16 10.36
C VAL A 143 -9.56 3.13 11.52
N LEU A 144 -10.80 3.38 11.95
CA LEU A 144 -11.07 4.25 13.09
C LEU A 144 -10.46 3.68 14.39
N GLU A 145 -10.64 2.39 14.65
CA GLU A 145 -10.05 1.70 15.80
C GLU A 145 -8.52 1.72 15.78
N ALA A 146 -7.92 1.54 14.60
CA ALA A 146 -6.48 1.66 14.41
C ALA A 146 -5.96 3.06 14.82
N ILE A 147 -6.63 4.13 14.39
CA ILE A 147 -6.27 5.50 14.77
C ILE A 147 -6.44 5.69 16.28
N ARG A 148 -7.58 5.27 16.84
CA ARG A 148 -7.90 5.42 18.27
C ARG A 148 -7.01 4.58 19.19
N SER A 149 -6.40 3.50 18.68
CA SER A 149 -5.39 2.74 19.44
C SER A 149 -4.10 3.53 19.70
N VAL A 150 -3.87 4.63 18.98
CA VAL A 150 -2.67 5.46 19.06
C VAL A 150 -2.98 6.87 19.56
N SER A 151 -4.10 7.47 19.15
CA SER A 151 -4.39 8.88 19.41
C SER A 151 -5.88 9.19 19.53
N GLU A 152 -6.21 10.04 20.50
CA GLU A 152 -7.56 10.58 20.73
C GLU A 152 -7.78 11.94 20.05
N LYS A 153 -6.78 12.43 19.28
CA LYS A 153 -6.91 13.70 18.57
C LYS A 153 -8.03 13.62 17.51
N PRO A 154 -8.70 14.76 17.19
CA PRO A 154 -9.66 14.82 16.09
C PRO A 154 -9.03 14.34 14.78
N ILE A 155 -9.81 13.66 13.94
CA ILE A 155 -9.39 13.39 12.56
C ILE A 155 -9.56 14.69 11.79
N HIS A 156 -8.44 15.37 11.55
CA HIS A 156 -8.42 16.71 10.97
C HIS A 156 -8.60 16.66 9.45
N THR A 157 -7.90 15.74 8.79
CA THR A 157 -7.92 15.63 7.32
C THR A 157 -7.94 14.17 6.88
N ILE A 158 -8.75 13.87 5.87
CA ILE A 158 -8.70 12.63 5.11
C ILE A 158 -8.26 12.98 3.69
N ILE A 159 -7.23 12.32 3.18
CA ILE A 159 -6.75 12.43 1.82
C ILE A 159 -7.12 11.15 1.09
N TYR A 160 -7.89 11.26 0.01
CA TYR A 160 -8.05 10.16 -0.92
C TYR A 160 -6.91 10.21 -1.93
N THR A 161 -6.06 9.19 -1.94
CA THR A 161 -5.03 9.04 -2.97
C THR A 161 -5.67 8.89 -4.34
N HIS A 162 -6.83 8.24 -4.41
CA HIS A 162 -7.75 8.21 -5.55
C HIS A 162 -9.10 7.63 -5.13
N GLY A 163 -10.12 7.75 -5.99
CA GLY A 163 -11.50 7.39 -5.68
C GLY A 163 -11.86 5.92 -5.91
N HIS A 164 -10.92 4.98 -5.78
CA HIS A 164 -11.27 3.55 -5.81
C HIS A 164 -12.02 3.11 -4.55
N VAL A 165 -12.73 1.99 -4.68
CA VAL A 165 -13.59 1.48 -3.60
C VAL A 165 -12.77 1.14 -2.36
N ASP A 166 -11.58 0.58 -2.55
CA ASP A 166 -10.65 0.20 -1.51
C ASP A 166 -9.81 1.35 -0.96
N HIS A 167 -10.06 2.60 -1.38
CA HIS A 167 -9.34 3.78 -0.87
C HIS A 167 -10.26 4.77 -0.16
N ALA A 168 -11.51 4.90 -0.58
CA ALA A 168 -12.39 5.97 -0.10
C ALA A 168 -13.65 5.49 0.65
N TYR A 169 -13.97 4.20 0.63
CA TYR A 169 -15.30 3.75 1.09
C TYR A 169 -15.39 3.53 2.59
N GLY A 170 -14.29 3.31 3.31
CA GLY A 170 -14.35 3.19 4.78
C GLY A 170 -14.69 4.49 5.51
N THR A 171 -14.71 5.63 4.81
CA THR A 171 -14.92 6.96 5.41
C THR A 171 -16.26 7.10 6.14
N TRP A 172 -17.29 6.32 5.76
CA TRP A 172 -18.60 6.36 6.44
C TRP A 172 -18.47 6.14 7.96
N ALA A 173 -17.59 5.23 8.39
CA ALA A 173 -17.47 4.87 9.81
C ALA A 173 -16.88 6.02 10.63
N ILE A 174 -16.01 6.82 10.01
CA ILE A 174 -15.41 8.00 10.62
C ILE A 174 -16.47 9.09 10.80
N LEU A 175 -17.30 9.33 9.78
CA LEU A 175 -18.36 10.33 9.86
C LEU A 175 -19.48 9.91 10.83
N GLU A 176 -19.87 8.64 10.83
CA GLU A 176 -20.87 8.11 11.77
C GLU A 176 -20.38 8.13 13.23
N ALA A 177 -19.06 8.13 13.45
CA ALA A 177 -18.47 8.34 14.78
C ALA A 177 -18.48 9.81 15.23
N GLY A 178 -18.97 10.74 14.40
CA GLY A 178 -19.10 12.17 14.72
C GLY A 178 -17.88 13.02 14.36
N GLU A 179 -16.86 12.44 13.71
CA GLU A 179 -15.73 13.21 13.20
C GLU A 179 -16.15 14.08 12.01
N THR A 180 -15.50 15.24 11.86
CA THR A 180 -15.80 16.20 10.79
C THR A 180 -14.54 16.63 10.03
N PRO A 181 -13.77 15.68 9.46
CA PRO A 181 -12.52 15.99 8.77
C PRO A 181 -12.76 16.81 7.51
N GLN A 182 -11.74 17.58 7.12
CA GLN A 182 -11.63 18.01 5.73
C GLN A 182 -11.27 16.80 4.86
N ILE A 183 -12.02 16.56 3.78
CA ILE A 183 -11.78 15.44 2.86
C ILE A 183 -11.22 16.02 1.57
N ILE A 184 -9.95 15.73 1.29
CA ILE A 184 -9.18 16.30 0.19
C ILE A 184 -8.94 15.22 -0.86
N ALA A 185 -9.20 15.57 -2.12
CA ALA A 185 -8.87 14.68 -3.23
C ALA A 185 -8.61 15.43 -4.54
N GLN A 186 -8.09 14.72 -5.54
CA GLN A 186 -7.98 15.26 -6.88
C GLN A 186 -9.37 15.45 -7.51
N GLU A 187 -9.57 16.51 -8.31
CA GLU A 187 -10.90 16.89 -8.85
C GLU A 187 -11.60 15.79 -9.68
N ARG A 188 -10.84 14.90 -10.33
CA ARG A 188 -11.37 13.81 -11.17
C ARG A 188 -11.91 12.63 -10.36
N VAL A 189 -11.71 12.60 -9.04
CA VAL A 189 -12.47 11.72 -8.13
C VAL A 189 -13.97 11.93 -8.33
N LEU A 190 -14.40 13.18 -8.58
CA LEU A 190 -15.81 13.50 -8.82
C LEU A 190 -16.35 12.77 -10.05
N ASP A 191 -15.58 12.73 -11.14
CA ASP A 191 -15.96 12.02 -12.37
C ASP A 191 -16.04 10.50 -12.14
N ARG A 192 -15.12 9.95 -11.33
CA ARG A 192 -15.11 8.55 -10.95
C ARG A 192 -16.34 8.17 -10.12
N PHE A 193 -16.67 8.95 -9.11
CA PHE A 193 -17.87 8.74 -8.29
C PHE A 193 -19.14 8.85 -9.11
N ASN A 194 -19.24 9.86 -9.99
CA ASN A 194 -20.35 9.99 -10.93
C ASN A 194 -20.45 8.78 -11.89
N ARG A 195 -19.31 8.20 -12.31
CA ARG A 195 -19.32 6.96 -13.09
C ARG A 195 -19.86 5.79 -12.28
N TYR A 196 -19.52 5.68 -11.00
CA TYR A 196 -20.03 4.60 -10.15
C TYR A 196 -21.54 4.64 -10.00
N LEU A 197 -22.10 5.84 -9.81
CA LEU A 197 -23.55 6.08 -9.78
C LEU A 197 -24.25 5.81 -11.11
N ARG A 198 -23.58 6.10 -12.23
CA ARG A 198 -24.19 5.98 -13.57
C ARG A 198 -24.33 4.53 -14.04
N ILE A 199 -23.41 3.66 -13.64
CA ILE A 199 -23.33 2.28 -14.16
C ILE A 199 -23.16 1.21 -13.06
N PRO A 200 -23.93 1.24 -11.94
CA PRO A 200 -23.73 0.33 -10.82
C PRO A 200 -23.85 -1.13 -11.26
N GLY A 201 -24.91 -1.53 -11.99
CA GLY A 201 -25.05 -2.91 -12.45
C GLY A 201 -23.92 -3.42 -13.37
N SER A 202 -23.28 -2.54 -14.15
CA SER A 202 -22.12 -2.93 -14.97
C SER A 202 -20.86 -3.11 -14.13
N LEU A 203 -20.63 -2.21 -13.18
CA LEU A 203 -19.51 -2.28 -12.25
C LEU A 203 -19.61 -3.49 -11.32
N ALA A 204 -20.82 -3.79 -10.82
CA ALA A 204 -21.11 -4.96 -10.02
C ALA A 204 -20.67 -6.24 -10.74
N LYS A 205 -21.05 -6.39 -12.01
CA LYS A 205 -20.66 -7.53 -12.84
C LYS A 205 -19.15 -7.56 -13.10
N TYR A 206 -18.55 -6.41 -13.44
CA TYR A 206 -17.12 -6.31 -13.73
C TYR A 206 -16.24 -6.70 -12.53
N MET A 207 -16.62 -6.26 -11.33
CA MET A 207 -15.87 -6.52 -10.09
C MET A 207 -16.36 -7.77 -9.34
N SER A 208 -17.33 -8.51 -9.90
CA SER A 208 -17.97 -9.66 -9.24
C SER A 208 -18.52 -9.34 -7.84
N GLN A 209 -19.15 -8.17 -7.68
CA GLN A 209 -19.71 -7.68 -6.43
C GLN A 209 -21.26 -7.73 -6.45
N PRO A 210 -21.92 -7.85 -5.29
CA PRO A 210 -23.38 -7.74 -5.22
C PRO A 210 -23.86 -6.34 -5.64
N GLU A 211 -24.74 -6.26 -6.63
CA GLU A 211 -25.23 -4.99 -7.19
C GLU A 211 -25.90 -4.08 -6.17
N GLN A 212 -26.56 -4.67 -5.16
CA GLN A 212 -27.23 -3.94 -4.08
C GLN A 212 -26.25 -3.21 -3.15
N GLN A 213 -24.96 -3.56 -3.18
CA GLN A 213 -23.94 -2.88 -2.37
C GLN A 213 -23.32 -1.69 -3.09
N LEU A 214 -23.47 -1.58 -4.41
CA LEU A 214 -22.93 -0.44 -5.16
C LEU A 214 -23.75 0.82 -4.91
N PRO A 215 -23.16 2.01 -5.09
CA PRO A 215 -23.86 3.27 -4.87
C PRO A 215 -24.91 3.51 -5.95
N HIS A 216 -26.11 3.91 -5.54
CA HIS A 216 -27.23 4.28 -6.43
C HIS A 216 -27.58 5.77 -6.33
N GLU A 217 -27.21 6.42 -5.22
CA GLU A 217 -27.42 7.85 -4.99
C GLU A 217 -26.19 8.53 -4.39
N LYS A 218 -26.11 9.85 -4.49
CA LYS A 218 -24.94 10.61 -4.02
C LYS A 218 -24.64 10.41 -2.53
N THR A 219 -25.67 10.17 -1.73
CA THR A 219 -25.62 9.92 -0.28
C THR A 219 -24.97 8.59 0.08
N ASP A 220 -24.85 7.64 -0.86
CA ASP A 220 -24.13 6.38 -0.67
C ASP A 220 -22.60 6.57 -0.67
N LEU A 221 -22.12 7.74 -1.09
CA LEU A 221 -20.71 8.08 -1.25
C LEU A 221 -20.32 9.23 -0.33
N VAL A 222 -19.10 9.18 0.19
CA VAL A 222 -18.52 10.31 0.92
C VAL A 222 -17.67 11.14 -0.02
N TRP A 223 -18.20 12.29 -0.43
CA TRP A 223 -17.57 13.21 -1.39
C TRP A 223 -16.45 14.04 -0.73
N PRO A 224 -15.40 14.40 -1.49
CA PRO A 224 -14.40 15.36 -1.02
C PRO A 224 -15.04 16.70 -0.64
N THR A 225 -14.63 17.28 0.48
CA THR A 225 -15.03 18.65 0.87
C THR A 225 -14.14 19.71 0.23
N ARG A 226 -12.96 19.32 -0.26
CA ARG A 226 -12.06 20.16 -1.05
C ARG A 226 -11.42 19.33 -2.16
N THR A 227 -11.35 19.91 -3.35
CA THR A 227 -10.61 19.32 -4.48
C THR A 227 -9.45 20.20 -4.92
N PHE A 228 -8.52 19.62 -5.66
CA PHE A 228 -7.44 20.32 -6.34
C PHE A 228 -7.10 19.66 -7.68
N SER A 229 -6.45 20.41 -8.58
CA SER A 229 -6.19 19.93 -9.94
C SER A 229 -4.82 19.27 -10.09
N ASN A 230 -3.72 19.96 -9.75
CA ASN A 230 -2.35 19.49 -10.03
C ASN A 230 -1.48 19.27 -8.78
N ARG A 231 -1.22 20.32 -8.00
CA ARG A 231 -0.41 20.25 -6.78
C ARG A 231 -1.11 21.01 -5.68
N LEU A 232 -1.07 20.47 -4.47
CA LEU A 232 -1.55 21.14 -3.26
C LEU A 232 -0.55 20.90 -2.13
N GLU A 233 -0.13 21.97 -1.49
CA GLU A 233 0.70 21.92 -0.28
C GLU A 233 -0.16 22.28 0.92
N LEU A 234 -0.04 21.51 1.99
CA LEU A 234 -0.78 21.67 3.23
C LEU A 234 0.22 21.66 4.38
N GLU A 235 0.21 22.69 5.20
CA GLU A 235 0.91 22.70 6.48
C GLU A 235 -0.11 22.40 7.57
N ILE A 236 0.06 21.29 8.28
CA ILE A 236 -0.89 20.82 9.31
C ILE A 236 -0.09 20.37 10.52
N GLY A 237 -0.24 21.08 11.64
CA GLY A 237 0.40 20.72 12.90
C GLY A 237 1.93 20.68 12.81
N GLY A 238 2.53 21.59 12.05
CA GLY A 238 3.98 21.72 11.84
C GLY A 238 4.57 20.80 10.77
N GLU A 239 3.76 19.97 10.11
CA GLU A 239 4.21 19.04 9.06
C GLU A 239 3.72 19.50 7.68
N LEU A 240 4.58 19.34 6.66
CA LEU A 240 4.26 19.65 5.27
C LEU A 240 3.80 18.41 4.51
N PHE A 241 2.56 18.43 4.03
CA PHE A 241 2.01 17.44 3.11
C PHE A 241 1.96 18.02 1.71
N VAL A 242 2.66 17.37 0.77
CA VAL A 242 2.66 17.74 -0.64
C VAL A 242 1.85 16.70 -1.39
N LEU A 243 0.70 17.10 -1.93
CA LEU A 243 -0.15 16.24 -2.75
C LEU A 243 0.13 16.56 -4.22
N GLN A 244 0.66 15.59 -4.95
CA GLN A 244 0.99 15.77 -6.36
C GLN A 244 0.16 14.83 -7.23
N HIS A 245 -0.64 15.41 -8.12
CA HIS A 245 -1.38 14.62 -9.10
C HIS A 245 -0.47 14.14 -10.22
N HIS A 246 -0.49 12.84 -10.47
CA HIS A 246 -0.03 12.22 -11.70
C HIS A 246 -0.95 11.05 -12.02
N ARG A 247 -1.33 10.89 -13.30
CA ARG A 247 -2.09 9.70 -13.73
C ARG A 247 -1.26 8.43 -13.49
N GLY A 248 -1.88 7.42 -12.89
CA GLY A 248 -1.25 6.16 -12.52
C GLY A 248 -2.23 5.00 -12.69
N GLU A 249 -2.52 4.29 -11.59
CA GLU A 249 -3.60 3.29 -11.55
C GLU A 249 -4.93 3.88 -12.02
N THR A 250 -5.19 5.13 -11.60
CA THR A 250 -6.34 5.90 -12.01
C THR A 250 -5.98 7.26 -12.59
N ASP A 251 -6.97 7.90 -13.19
CA ASP A 251 -6.83 9.24 -13.78
C ASP A 251 -6.87 10.37 -12.73
N ASP A 252 -7.21 10.06 -11.49
CA ASP A 252 -7.30 10.94 -10.31
C ASP A 252 -6.18 10.69 -9.27
N GLN A 253 -5.22 9.81 -9.57
CA GLN A 253 -4.16 9.36 -8.65
C GLN A 253 -3.28 10.50 -8.11
N LEU A 254 -2.92 10.37 -6.82
CA LEU A 254 -1.95 11.20 -6.11
C LEU A 254 -0.66 10.45 -5.77
N TYR A 255 0.41 11.23 -5.57
CA TYR A 255 1.72 10.84 -5.04
C TYR A 255 2.14 11.81 -3.93
#